data_AF-A0A645I6X6-F1
#
_entry.id   AF-A0A645I6X6-F1
#
_cell.length_a   1.000
_cell.length_b   1.000
_cell.length_c   1.000
_cell.angle_alpha   90.00
_cell.angle_beta   90.00
_cell.angle_gamma   90.00
#
_symmetry.space_group_name_H-M   'P 1'
#
loop_
_entity.id
_entity.type
_entity.pdbx_description
1 polymer ?
#
loop_
_entity_poly.entity_id
_entity_poly.type
_entity_poly.pdbx_seq_one_letter_code
_entity_poly.pdbx_strand_id
1 'polypeptide(L)'
;MGAGGKTDPEQIRIADISKTYGCPLARAVRARLKEQGVRRGIRTVFSPEPSQSAIETVTAPDGKRRAYVGTISYMPAAFGGFCAAAVLRDLLK
;
A
#
# COMPACT_ATOMS: atom_id res chain seq x y z
N MET A 1 -3.09 0.35 0.89
CA MET A 1 -1.87 -0.32 0.39
C MET A 1 -0.85 -0.39 1.53
N GLY A 2 0.32 -1.00 1.31
CA GLY A 2 1.28 -1.25 2.38
C GLY A 2 1.94 0.04 2.88
N ALA A 3 1.95 0.20 4.21
CA ALA A 3 2.67 1.23 4.95
C ALA A 3 4.09 0.79 5.36
N GLY A 4 4.42 -0.50 5.19
CA GLY A 4 5.73 -1.05 5.54
C GLY A 4 6.85 -0.48 4.67
N GLY A 5 8.01 -0.25 5.31
CA GLY A 5 9.24 0.23 4.69
C GLY A 5 9.22 1.72 4.34
N LYS A 6 8.22 2.45 4.84
CA LYS A 6 7.98 3.86 4.56
C LYS A 6 8.15 4.71 5.79
N THR A 7 8.61 5.93 5.56
CA THR A 7 8.98 6.87 6.61
C THR A 7 8.41 8.26 6.36
N ASP A 8 8.08 8.62 5.11
CA ASP A 8 7.57 9.95 4.78
C ASP A 8 6.04 9.97 4.65
N PRO A 9 5.30 10.50 5.65
CA PRO A 9 3.85 10.61 5.60
C PRO A 9 3.36 11.65 4.57
N GLU A 10 4.18 12.62 4.18
CA GLU A 10 3.80 13.64 3.19
C GLU A 10 3.70 13.05 1.78
N GLN A 11 4.25 11.85 1.55
CA GLN A 11 4.12 11.12 0.31
C GLN A 11 2.87 10.23 0.24
N ILE A 12 2.02 10.21 1.28
CA ILE A 12 0.74 9.48 1.22
C ILE A 12 -0.18 10.13 0.19
N ARG A 13 -0.80 9.30 -0.65
CA ARG A 13 -1.68 9.69 -1.75
C ARG A 13 -2.95 8.85 -1.73
N ILE A 14 -4.07 9.48 -2.10
CA ILE A 14 -5.35 8.83 -2.33
C ILE A 14 -5.60 8.86 -3.84
N ALA A 15 -5.75 7.70 -4.47
CA ALA A 15 -6.05 7.59 -5.89
C ALA A 15 -6.80 6.31 -6.22
N ASP A 16 -7.37 6.23 -7.43
CA ASP A 16 -7.88 4.97 -7.96
C ASP A 16 -6.75 3.93 -8.10
N ILE A 17 -7.05 2.66 -7.89
CA ILE A 17 -6.10 1.56 -7.99
C ILE A 17 -5.35 1.55 -9.33
N SER A 18 -6.01 1.94 -10.44
CA SER A 18 -5.42 2.04 -11.78
C SER A 18 -4.30 3.09 -11.87
N LYS A 19 -4.34 4.11 -11.00
CA LYS A 19 -3.40 5.23 -10.99
C LYS A 19 -2.28 5.07 -9.96
N THR A 20 -2.22 3.94 -9.25
CA THR A 20 -1.18 3.69 -8.24
C THR A 20 0.17 3.34 -8.87
N TYR A 21 1.25 3.93 -8.35
CA TYR A 21 2.63 3.73 -8.79
C TYR A 21 3.58 3.64 -7.58
N GLY A 22 4.83 3.20 -7.79
CA GLY A 22 5.85 3.15 -6.73
C GLY A 22 5.56 2.19 -5.55
N CYS A 23 4.44 1.46 -5.56
CA CYS A 23 4.06 0.57 -4.47
C CYS A 23 3.96 -0.90 -4.95
N PRO A 24 4.88 -1.80 -4.52
CA PRO A 24 4.88 -3.20 -4.93
C PRO A 24 3.57 -3.94 -4.58
N LEU A 25 3.02 -3.68 -3.39
CA LEU A 25 1.74 -4.28 -3.00
C LEU A 25 0.59 -3.80 -3.89
N ALA A 26 0.55 -2.50 -4.21
CA ALA A 26 -0.47 -1.96 -5.12
C ALA A 26 -0.36 -2.57 -6.52
N ARG A 27 0.86 -2.79 -7.02
CA ARG A 27 1.10 -3.48 -8.29
C ARG A 27 0.57 -4.92 -8.26
N ALA A 28 0.87 -5.68 -7.20
CA ALA A 28 0.40 -7.06 -7.06
C ALA A 28 -1.14 -7.15 -6.97
N VAL A 29 -1.75 -6.29 -6.16
CA VAL A 29 -3.22 -6.19 -6.04
C VAL A 29 -3.85 -5.81 -7.38
N ARG A 30 -3.30 -4.81 -8.08
CA ARG A 30 -3.80 -4.39 -9.40
C ARG A 30 -3.70 -5.49 -10.45
N ALA A 31 -2.62 -6.28 -10.44
CA ALA A 31 -2.48 -7.41 -11.35
C ALA A 31 -3.60 -8.45 -11.12
N ARG A 32 -3.82 -8.84 -9.86
CA ARG A 32 -4.87 -9.79 -9.49
C ARG A 32 -6.29 -9.28 -9.78
N LEU A 33 -6.55 -7.99 -9.53
CA LEU A 33 -7.83 -7.37 -9.89
C LEU A 33 -8.06 -7.38 -11.41
N LYS A 34 -7.00 -7.13 -12.19
CA LYS A 34 -7.08 -7.15 -13.66
C LYS A 34 -7.42 -8.55 -14.19
N GLU A 35 -6.90 -9.61 -13.57
CA GLU A 35 -7.26 -11.01 -13.88
C GLU A 35 -8.75 -11.28 -13.63
N GLN A 36 -9.32 -10.61 -12.62
CA GLN A 36 -10.75 -10.68 -12.29
C GLN A 36 -11.61 -9.67 -13.08
N GLY A 37 -11.05 -9.00 -14.09
CA GLY A 37 -11.77 -8.02 -14.92
C GLY A 37 -11.94 -6.64 -14.28
N VAL A 38 -11.46 -6.42 -13.05
CA VAL A 38 -11.56 -5.14 -12.34
C VAL A 38 -10.35 -4.28 -12.66
N ARG A 39 -10.57 -3.19 -13.41
CA ARG A 39 -9.48 -2.29 -13.85
C ARG A 39 -9.44 -0.94 -13.16
N ARG A 40 -10.57 -0.45 -12.63
CA ARG A 40 -10.74 0.88 -12.03
C ARG A 40 -11.96 0.88 -11.10
N GLY A 41 -12.18 1.96 -10.37
CA GLY A 41 -13.32 2.17 -9.47
C GLY A 41 -13.02 1.85 -8.01
N ILE A 42 -11.77 1.52 -7.67
CA ILE A 42 -11.37 1.22 -6.29
C ILE A 42 -10.45 2.32 -5.81
N ARG A 43 -10.95 3.14 -4.88
CA ARG A 43 -10.14 4.17 -4.23
C ARG A 43 -9.16 3.52 -3.26
N THR A 44 -7.91 3.96 -3.29
CA THR A 44 -6.82 3.37 -2.54
C THR A 44 -5.91 4.42 -1.93
N VAL A 45 -5.44 4.15 -0.72
CA VAL A 45 -4.38 4.90 -0.06
C VAL A 45 -3.06 4.18 -0.27
N PHE A 46 -2.07 4.88 -0.80
CA PHE A 46 -0.73 4.37 -1.05
C PHE A 46 0.31 5.48 -0.84
N SER A 47 1.58 5.11 -0.88
CA SER A 47 2.68 6.08 -1.00
C SER A 47 3.66 5.53 -2.06
N PRO A 48 4.19 6.37 -2.95
CA PRO A 48 5.18 6.01 -3.95
C PRO A 48 6.61 6.02 -3.40
N GLU A 49 6.79 6.36 -2.11
CA GLU A 49 8.08 6.30 -1.42
C GLU A 49 8.68 4.89 -1.65
N PRO A 50 9.92 4.80 -2.14
CA PRO A 50 10.62 3.53 -2.24
C PRO A 50 10.68 2.88 -0.87
N SER A 51 10.25 1.63 -0.77
CA SER A 51 10.42 0.88 0.47
C SER A 51 11.91 0.75 0.75
N GLN A 52 12.32 1.04 1.99
CA GLN A 52 13.62 0.57 2.46
C GLN A 52 13.68 -0.96 2.32
N SER A 53 14.88 -1.46 2.00
CA SER A 53 15.17 -2.87 1.76
C SER A 53 14.53 -3.76 2.83
N ALA A 54 14.02 -4.93 2.43
CA ALA A 54 13.51 -5.89 3.40
C ALA A 54 14.58 -6.19 4.46
N ILE A 55 14.18 -6.09 5.72
CA ILE A 55 15.07 -6.24 6.87
C ILE A 55 15.54 -7.69 6.97
N GLU A 56 14.68 -8.64 6.57
CA GLU A 56 14.98 -10.06 6.67
C GLU A 56 14.35 -10.83 5.50
N THR A 57 15.17 -11.61 4.80
CA THR A 57 14.69 -12.62 3.85
C THR A 57 14.76 -13.97 4.53
N VAL A 58 13.67 -14.41 5.12
CA VAL A 58 13.61 -15.70 5.82
C VAL A 58 13.18 -16.76 4.81
N THR A 59 13.97 -17.83 4.69
CA THR A 59 13.53 -19.05 4.03
C THR A 59 12.57 -19.74 4.98
N ALA A 60 11.28 -19.69 4.68
CA ALA A 60 10.29 -20.40 5.48
C ALA A 60 10.50 -21.92 5.36
N PRO A 61 9.99 -22.73 6.31
CA PRO A 61 10.15 -24.19 6.30
C PRO A 61 9.63 -24.90 5.03
N ASP A 62 8.79 -24.21 4.26
CA ASP A 62 8.26 -24.61 2.96
C ASP A 62 9.20 -24.32 1.78
N GLY A 63 10.44 -23.87 2.05
CA GLY A 63 11.42 -23.46 1.04
C GLY A 63 11.13 -22.10 0.38
N LYS A 64 10.06 -21.40 0.76
CA LYS A 64 9.69 -20.11 0.16
C LYS A 64 10.42 -18.98 0.86
N ARG A 65 11.09 -18.12 0.08
CA ARG A 65 11.68 -16.88 0.59
C ARG A 65 10.59 -15.86 0.89
N ARG A 66 10.50 -15.43 2.15
CA ARG A 66 9.62 -14.35 2.61
C ARG A 66 10.47 -13.16 2.98
N ALA A 67 10.15 -12.02 2.41
CA ALA A 67 10.79 -10.76 2.73
C ALA A 67 9.91 -10.00 3.72
N TYR A 68 10.42 -9.76 4.93
CA TYR A 68 9.74 -8.94 5.93
C TYR A 68 10.23 -7.50 5.83
N VAL A 69 9.28 -6.58 5.72
CA VAL A 69 9.54 -5.15 5.70
C VAL A 69 9.04 -4.58 7.01
N GLY A 70 9.94 -4.02 7.82
CA GLY A 70 9.56 -3.31 9.04
C GLY A 70 8.70 -2.09 8.76
N THR A 71 7.99 -1.58 9.76
CA THR A 71 7.21 -0.34 9.65
C THR A 71 7.55 0.57 10.80
N ILE A 72 7.56 1.89 10.54
CA ILE A 72 7.64 2.87 11.62
C ILE A 72 6.27 3.07 12.26
N SER A 73 6.23 3.36 13.56
CA SER A 73 5.03 3.33 14.40
C SER A 73 3.89 4.22 13.91
N TYR A 74 4.18 5.41 13.40
CA TYR A 74 3.17 6.37 12.96
C TYR A 74 2.62 6.09 11.55
N MET A 75 3.34 5.34 10.71
CA MET A 75 2.98 5.21 9.30
C MET A 75 1.66 4.44 9.07
N PRO A 76 1.38 3.31 9.75
CA PRO A 76 0.07 2.67 9.67
C PRO A 76 -1.07 3.56 10.14
N ALA A 77 -0.86 4.33 11.21
CA ALA A 77 -1.87 5.26 11.73
C ALA A 77 -2.14 6.40 10.74
N ALA A 78 -1.11 6.98 10.13
CA ALA A 78 -1.24 8.00 9.09
C ALA A 78 -2.03 7.45 7.88
N PHE A 79 -1.69 6.26 7.37
CA PHE A 79 -2.46 5.61 6.30
C PHE A 79 -3.93 5.42 6.68
N GLY A 80 -4.22 4.99 7.91
CA GLY A 80 -5.58 4.87 8.44
C GLY A 80 -6.32 6.22 8.47
N GLY A 81 -5.66 7.28 8.92
CA GLY A 81 -6.21 8.64 8.91
C GLY A 81 -6.57 9.13 7.51
N PHE A 82 -5.71 8.89 6.52
CA PHE A 82 -6.00 9.20 5.11
C PHE A 82 -7.17 8.37 4.55
N CYS A 83 -7.28 7.09 4.92
CA CYS A 83 -8.44 6.26 4.57
C CYS A 83 -9.73 6.84 5.13
N ALA A 84 -9.76 7.17 6.43
CA ALA A 84 -10.92 7.74 7.09
C ALA A 84 -11.30 9.10 6.47
N ALA A 85 -10.32 9.98 6.25
CA ALA A 85 -10.55 11.27 5.59
C ALA A 85 -11.11 11.12 4.18
N ALA A 86 -10.68 10.11 3.41
CA ALA A 86 -11.20 9.84 2.07
C ALA A 86 -12.69 9.48 2.08
N VAL A 87 -13.13 8.70 3.08
CA VAL A 87 -14.52 8.27 3.24
C VAL A 87 -15.36 9.42 3.79
N LEU A 88 -14.91 10.10 4.85
CA LEU A 88 -15.65 11.21 5.45
C LEU A 88 -15.89 12.36 4.47
N ARG A 89 -14.90 12.69 3.63
CA ARG A 89 -15.05 13.71 2.58
C ARG A 89 -16.02 13.32 1.47
N ASP A 90 -16.28 12.04 1.26
CA ASP A 90 -17.30 11.59 0.32
C ASP A 90 -18.70 11.64 0.94
N LEU A 91 -18.81 11.34 2.24
CA LEU A 91 -20.09 11.39 2.97
C LEU A 91 -20.57 12.82 3.25
N LEU A 92 -19.64 13.77 3.38
CA LEU A 92 -19.95 15.19 3.63
C LEU A 92 -20.24 16.01 2.35
N LYS A 93 -20.20 15.36 1.18
CA LYS A 93 -20.62 15.97 -0.09
C LYS A 93 -22.09 15.67 -0.34
#